data_AF-A0A8B9K9L8-F1
#
_entry.id   AF-A0A8B9K9L8-F1
#
_cell.length_a   1.000
_cell.length_b   1.000
_cell.length_c   1.000
_cell.angle_alpha   90.00
_cell.angle_beta   90.00
_cell.angle_gamma   90.00
#
_symmetry.space_group_name_H-M   'P 1'
#
loop_
_entity.id
_entity.type
_entity.pdbx_description
1 polymer ?
#
loop_
_entity_poly.entity_id
_entity_poly.type
_entity_poly.pdbx_seq_one_letter_code
_entity_poly.pdbx_strand_id
1 'polypeptide(L)'
;TDLLAACRYICRQTQICEAWKSQTFFLGIIIIIVVIIISLSPCFQITFFEEKNFQGRCYETSGDCTDLLSFFTRCNSVRVESGSWVLYEKPNYKGYQYVLSPGDYADHQQWMGLSDSIRSCRCIKNVYGNAWRLRLYERPDFGGQMVECTEDCPSVQEAFKFREVFSCVVLQGAWVFYELPGYRGRQYFVERGDYRKYTDWKAVSSALGSFHRITEF
;
A
#
# COMPACT_ATOMS: atom_id res chain seq x y z
N THR A 1 40.44 38.89 32.65
CA THR A 1 39.53 39.11 33.79
C THR A 1 38.15 39.35 33.22
N ASP A 2 37.12 38.51 33.30
CA ASP A 2 36.90 37.34 34.15
C ASP A 2 35.83 36.38 33.59
N LEU A 3 35.80 36.13 32.28
CA LEU A 3 34.86 35.16 31.69
C LEU A 3 35.15 33.71 32.11
N LEU A 4 36.43 33.36 32.33
CA LEU A 4 36.84 32.04 32.83
C LEU A 4 36.69 31.88 34.35
N ALA A 5 36.50 32.97 35.10
CA ALA A 5 36.19 32.97 36.53
C ALA A 5 34.68 32.93 36.78
N ALA A 6 33.87 33.61 35.95
CA ALA A 6 32.42 33.54 35.97
C ALA A 6 31.89 32.12 35.66
N CYS A 7 32.49 31.44 34.67
CA CYS A 7 32.14 30.05 34.34
C CYS A 7 32.53 29.04 35.45
N ARG A 8 33.58 29.30 36.23
CA ARG A 8 33.99 28.42 37.34
C ARG A 8 33.19 28.64 38.63
N TYR A 9 32.56 29.80 38.81
CA TYR A 9 31.70 30.08 39.96
C TYR A 9 30.27 29.54 39.78
N ILE A 10 29.71 29.63 38.56
CA ILE A 10 28.38 29.07 38.26
C ILE A 10 28.40 27.53 38.20
N CYS A 11 29.55 26.93 37.87
CA CYS A 11 29.71 25.48 37.77
C CYS A 11 29.91 24.77 39.14
N ARG A 12 30.09 25.51 40.26
CA ARG A 12 30.54 24.91 41.54
C ARG A 12 29.54 24.89 42.70
N GLN A 13 28.30 25.36 42.56
CA GLN A 13 27.40 25.42 43.73
C GLN A 13 25.96 24.88 43.64
N THR A 14 25.54 24.23 42.55
CA THR A 14 24.30 23.43 42.60
C THR A 14 24.43 22.16 41.77
N GLN A 15 24.97 21.11 42.42
CA GLN A 15 25.01 19.71 41.98
C GLN A 15 23.61 19.06 41.85
N ILE A 16 22.61 19.74 41.28
CA ILE A 16 21.23 19.22 41.17
C ILE A 16 20.64 19.30 39.74
N CYS A 17 21.31 19.92 38.75
CA CYS A 17 20.68 20.24 37.46
C CYS A 17 21.29 19.58 36.20
N GLU A 18 21.78 18.34 36.29
CA GLU A 18 22.13 17.55 35.09
C GLU A 18 21.33 16.25 34.93
N ALA A 19 20.68 15.73 35.99
CA ALA A 19 19.84 14.55 35.89
C ALA A 19 18.44 14.82 35.27
N TRP A 20 17.94 16.06 35.37
CA TRP A 20 16.63 16.45 34.80
C TRP A 20 16.72 16.90 33.34
N LYS A 21 17.86 17.46 32.90
CA LYS A 21 18.10 17.78 31.48
C LYS A 21 18.12 16.50 30.65
N SER A 22 18.71 15.42 31.16
CA SER A 22 18.69 14.14 30.44
C SER A 22 17.25 13.63 30.26
N GLN A 23 16.48 13.45 31.33
CA GLN A 23 15.11 12.91 31.22
C GLN A 23 14.15 13.79 30.41
N THR A 24 14.18 15.12 30.57
CA THR A 24 13.31 16.04 29.80
C THR A 24 13.75 16.22 28.35
N PHE A 25 15.05 16.15 28.04
CA PHE A 25 15.57 16.22 26.67
C PHE A 25 15.35 14.91 25.91
N PHE A 26 15.50 13.75 26.58
CA PHE A 26 15.10 12.45 26.02
C PHE A 26 13.59 12.37 25.79
N LEU A 27 12.77 12.81 26.76
CA LEU A 27 11.31 12.93 26.57
C LEU A 27 10.98 13.89 25.41
N GLY A 28 11.67 15.02 25.31
CA GLY A 28 11.50 15.98 24.22
C GLY A 28 11.88 15.41 22.85
N ILE A 29 13.00 14.71 22.75
CA ILE A 29 13.42 14.01 21.53
C ILE A 29 12.43 12.90 21.18
N ILE A 30 11.98 12.11 22.15
CA ILE A 30 10.98 11.06 21.93
C ILE A 30 9.66 11.68 21.45
N ILE A 31 9.19 12.76 22.06
CA ILE A 31 7.98 13.48 21.62
C ILE A 31 8.18 14.03 20.21
N ILE A 32 9.31 14.65 19.89
CA ILE A 32 9.61 15.14 18.54
C ILE A 32 9.66 13.99 17.53
N ILE A 33 10.31 12.87 17.86
CA ILE A 33 10.35 11.67 17.03
C ILE A 33 8.95 11.09 16.85
N VAL A 34 8.13 11.01 17.90
CA VAL A 34 6.74 10.53 17.83
C VAL A 34 5.89 11.48 16.99
N VAL A 35 6.02 12.79 17.16
CA VAL A 35 5.32 13.80 16.36
C VAL A 35 5.76 13.72 14.90
N ILE A 36 7.06 13.57 14.63
CA ILE A 36 7.61 13.35 13.28
C ILE A 36 7.09 12.03 12.71
N ILE A 37 7.05 10.93 13.47
CA ILE A 37 6.52 9.64 13.02
C ILE A 37 5.01 9.74 12.73
N ILE A 38 4.23 10.44 13.56
CA ILE A 38 2.80 10.68 13.34
C ILE A 38 2.58 11.57 12.11
N SER A 39 3.39 12.61 11.91
CA SER A 39 3.28 13.52 10.76
C SER A 39 3.89 12.96 9.47
N LEU A 40 4.76 11.95 9.55
CA LEU A 40 5.26 11.17 8.42
C LEU A 40 4.43 9.91 8.16
N SER A 41 3.48 9.59 9.04
CA SER A 41 2.60 8.45 8.81
C SER A 41 1.68 8.79 7.64
N PRO A 42 1.60 7.90 6.63
CA PRO A 42 0.63 8.01 5.56
C PRO A 42 -0.75 8.31 6.13
N CYS A 43 -1.33 9.45 5.74
CA CYS A 43 -2.74 9.63 5.96
C CYS A 43 -3.44 8.68 4.98
N PHE A 44 -4.08 7.63 5.50
CA PHE A 44 -4.95 6.76 4.74
C PHE A 44 -6.39 7.12 5.10
N GLN A 45 -7.23 7.36 4.10
CA GLN A 45 -8.65 7.58 4.33
C GLN A 45 -9.46 7.12 3.11
N ILE A 46 -10.46 6.28 3.38
CA ILE A 46 -11.39 5.76 2.39
C ILE A 46 -12.81 5.73 2.98
N THR A 47 -13.78 6.09 2.16
CA THR A 47 -15.20 6.09 2.51
C THR A 47 -15.97 5.24 1.51
N PHE A 48 -16.68 4.23 2.04
CA PHE A 48 -17.55 3.33 1.28
C PHE A 48 -18.98 3.82 1.36
N PHE A 49 -19.74 3.70 0.26
CA PHE A 49 -21.15 4.08 0.18
C PHE A 49 -21.99 2.91 -0.37
N GLU A 50 -23.14 2.66 0.24
CA GLU A 50 -24.04 1.57 -0.18
C GLU A 50 -24.66 1.80 -1.56
N GLU A 51 -24.86 3.06 -1.95
CA GLU A 51 -25.46 3.43 -3.23
C GLU A 51 -24.44 4.10 -4.18
N LYS A 52 -24.82 4.24 -5.45
CA LYS A 52 -24.02 4.98 -6.46
C LYS A 52 -24.00 6.48 -6.14
N ASN A 53 -23.03 7.19 -6.72
CA ASN A 53 -22.90 8.65 -6.60
C ASN A 53 -22.80 9.15 -5.14
N PHE A 54 -22.13 8.37 -4.29
CA PHE A 54 -21.84 8.72 -2.89
C PHE A 54 -23.09 8.93 -2.03
N GLN A 55 -24.12 8.11 -2.27
CA GLN A 55 -25.41 8.17 -1.57
C GLN A 55 -25.59 6.99 -0.60
N GLY A 56 -26.65 7.09 0.22
CA GLY A 56 -27.03 6.03 1.16
C GLY A 56 -26.15 6.01 2.41
N ARG A 57 -26.13 4.86 3.11
CA ARG A 57 -25.28 4.67 4.28
C ARG A 57 -23.82 4.65 3.85
N CYS A 58 -22.97 5.32 4.62
CA CYS A 58 -21.52 5.31 4.41
C CYS A 58 -20.76 4.76 5.62
N TYR A 59 -19.53 4.33 5.36
CA TYR A 59 -18.57 3.92 6.38
C TYR A 59 -17.18 4.42 5.99
N GLU A 60 -16.56 5.18 6.87
CA GLU A 60 -15.20 5.70 6.70
C GLU A 60 -14.22 4.87 7.53
N THR A 61 -13.04 4.61 6.98
CA THR A 61 -11.94 4.00 7.71
C THR A 61 -10.59 4.54 7.24
N SER A 62 -9.62 4.52 8.15
CA SER A 62 -8.23 4.92 7.93
C SER A 62 -7.24 3.77 8.09
N GLY A 63 -7.74 2.53 8.21
CA GLY A 63 -6.92 1.35 8.42
C GLY A 63 -7.46 0.08 7.77
N ASP A 64 -6.68 -0.98 7.90
CA ASP A 64 -7.02 -2.31 7.39
C ASP A 64 -8.29 -2.84 8.09
N CYS A 65 -9.25 -3.36 7.33
CA CYS A 65 -10.47 -3.97 7.85
C CYS A 65 -10.61 -5.41 7.32
N THR A 66 -10.64 -6.41 8.22
CA THR A 66 -10.78 -7.83 7.85
C THR A 66 -12.22 -8.23 7.55
N ASP A 67 -13.20 -7.50 8.08
CA ASP A 67 -14.62 -7.71 7.81
C ASP A 67 -15.35 -6.36 7.83
N LEU A 68 -16.02 -6.05 6.71
CA LEU A 68 -16.82 -4.83 6.54
C LEU A 68 -18.33 -5.10 6.63
N LEU A 69 -18.74 -6.37 6.74
CA LEU A 69 -20.15 -6.79 6.66
C LEU A 69 -21.02 -6.22 7.78
N SER A 70 -20.43 -5.90 8.94
CA SER A 70 -21.12 -5.22 10.05
C SER A 70 -21.44 -3.75 9.78
N PHE A 71 -20.72 -3.11 8.86
CA PHE A 71 -20.87 -1.68 8.58
C PHE A 71 -21.80 -1.41 7.40
N PHE A 72 -21.77 -2.25 6.37
CA PHE A 72 -22.64 -2.15 5.21
C PHE A 72 -22.87 -3.50 4.53
N THR A 73 -24.00 -3.60 3.81
CA THR A 73 -24.43 -4.85 3.15
C THR A 73 -23.94 -4.97 1.71
N ARG A 74 -23.71 -3.83 1.05
CA ARG A 74 -23.25 -3.66 -0.34
C ARG A 74 -22.42 -2.39 -0.48
N CYS A 75 -21.65 -2.25 -1.55
CA CYS A 75 -20.84 -1.07 -1.84
C CYS A 75 -20.91 -0.73 -3.33
N ASN A 76 -21.47 0.43 -3.66
CA ASN A 76 -21.69 0.87 -5.03
C ASN A 76 -20.92 2.14 -5.42
N SER A 77 -20.41 2.89 -4.45
CA SER A 77 -19.46 3.96 -4.69
C SER A 77 -18.44 4.06 -3.56
N VAL A 78 -17.25 4.58 -3.87
CA VAL A 78 -16.11 4.70 -2.96
C VAL A 78 -15.42 6.03 -3.19
N ARG A 79 -15.06 6.72 -2.11
CA ARG A 79 -14.15 7.87 -2.16
C ARG A 79 -12.85 7.50 -1.46
N VAL A 80 -11.74 7.62 -2.18
CA VAL A 80 -10.40 7.47 -1.61
C VAL A 80 -9.84 8.88 -1.44
N GLU A 81 -9.90 9.40 -0.22
CA GLU A 81 -9.38 10.73 0.11
C GLU A 81 -7.84 10.72 0.14
N SER A 82 -7.25 9.64 0.66
CA SER A 82 -5.80 9.53 0.77
C SER A 82 -5.29 8.09 0.84
N GLY A 83 -4.08 7.92 0.29
CA GLY A 83 -3.37 6.66 0.16
C GLY A 83 -3.94 5.71 -0.89
N SER A 84 -3.22 4.62 -1.15
CA SER A 84 -3.67 3.54 -2.06
C SER A 84 -4.27 2.38 -1.27
N TRP A 85 -5.31 1.77 -1.81
CA TRP A 85 -6.10 0.74 -1.14
C TRP A 85 -6.28 -0.49 -2.01
N VAL A 86 -6.33 -1.67 -1.39
CA VAL A 86 -6.82 -2.89 -2.02
C VAL A 86 -8.11 -3.33 -1.36
N LEU A 87 -9.17 -3.43 -2.14
CA LEU A 87 -10.48 -3.90 -1.72
C LEU A 87 -10.64 -5.37 -2.10
N TYR A 88 -11.37 -6.11 -1.28
CA TYR A 88 -11.62 -7.53 -1.48
C TYR A 88 -13.10 -7.86 -1.43
N GLU A 89 -13.52 -8.73 -2.34
CA GLU A 89 -14.90 -9.20 -2.46
C GLU A 89 -15.38 -9.97 -1.22
N LYS A 90 -14.49 -10.70 -0.54
CA LYS A 90 -14.81 -11.56 0.61
C LYS A 90 -14.07 -11.10 1.89
N PRO A 91 -14.57 -11.47 3.08
CA PRO A 91 -13.86 -11.20 4.33
C PRO A 91 -12.46 -11.85 4.34
N ASN A 92 -11.59 -11.34 5.20
CA ASN A 92 -10.22 -11.83 5.41
C ASN A 92 -9.33 -11.79 4.16
N TYR A 93 -9.48 -10.76 3.32
CA TYR A 93 -8.63 -10.48 2.16
C TYR A 93 -8.66 -11.60 1.10
N LYS A 94 -9.87 -12.08 0.80
CA LYS A 94 -10.15 -13.18 -0.13
C LYS A 94 -11.08 -12.73 -1.27
N GLY A 95 -11.16 -13.57 -2.31
CA GLY A 95 -12.00 -13.30 -3.48
C GLY A 95 -11.31 -12.35 -4.47
N TYR A 96 -12.12 -11.69 -5.31
CA TYR A 96 -11.60 -10.68 -6.24
C TYR A 96 -10.96 -9.52 -5.49
N GLN A 97 -9.90 -8.96 -6.09
CA GLN A 97 -9.13 -7.84 -5.56
C GLN A 97 -9.34 -6.64 -6.48
N TYR A 98 -9.41 -5.44 -5.91
CA TYR A 98 -9.54 -4.18 -6.65
C TYR A 98 -8.59 -3.16 -6.03
N VAL A 99 -7.62 -2.68 -6.80
CA VAL A 99 -6.67 -1.66 -6.34
C VAL A 99 -7.20 -0.28 -6.73
N LEU A 100 -7.34 0.59 -5.73
CA LEU A 100 -7.83 1.95 -5.89
C LEU A 100 -6.76 2.94 -5.42
N SER A 101 -6.56 3.97 -6.22
CA SER A 101 -5.76 5.15 -5.91
C SER A 101 -6.66 6.27 -5.38
N PRO A 102 -6.11 7.37 -4.84
CA PRO A 102 -6.91 8.54 -4.48
C PRO A 102 -7.82 8.99 -5.62
N GLY A 103 -9.09 9.21 -5.30
CA GLY A 103 -10.10 9.53 -6.30
C GLY A 103 -11.54 9.22 -5.89
N ASP A 104 -12.45 9.74 -6.70
CA ASP A 104 -13.90 9.58 -6.58
C ASP A 104 -14.40 8.50 -7.53
N TYR A 105 -14.91 7.40 -6.96
CA TYR A 105 -15.45 6.29 -7.72
C TYR A 105 -16.96 6.19 -7.54
N ALA A 106 -17.73 6.79 -8.45
CA ALA A 106 -19.19 6.95 -8.33
C ALA A 106 -20.00 5.67 -8.63
N ASP A 107 -19.37 4.65 -9.22
CA ASP A 107 -19.98 3.37 -9.59
C ASP A 107 -18.94 2.25 -9.43
N HIS A 108 -19.35 1.07 -8.96
CA HIS A 108 -18.45 -0.08 -8.80
C HIS A 108 -17.76 -0.52 -10.09
N GLN A 109 -18.36 -0.21 -11.24
CA GLN A 109 -17.72 -0.44 -12.54
C GLN A 109 -16.44 0.37 -12.74
N GLN A 110 -16.28 1.52 -12.06
CA GLN A 110 -15.10 2.39 -12.19
C GLN A 110 -13.84 1.78 -11.56
N TRP A 111 -13.98 0.85 -10.60
CA TRP A 111 -12.87 0.02 -10.10
C TRP A 111 -12.86 -1.40 -10.67
N MET A 112 -13.59 -1.63 -11.78
CA MET A 112 -13.77 -2.94 -12.41
C MET A 112 -14.42 -3.98 -11.50
N GLY A 113 -15.28 -3.55 -10.57
CA GLY A 113 -16.08 -4.43 -9.72
C GLY A 113 -16.97 -5.35 -10.55
N LEU A 114 -16.89 -6.66 -10.31
CA LEU A 114 -17.79 -7.65 -10.91
C LEU A 114 -19.16 -7.69 -10.20
N SER A 115 -19.21 -7.19 -8.96
CA SER A 115 -20.39 -7.08 -8.11
C SER A 115 -20.22 -5.89 -7.17
N ASP A 116 -21.28 -5.57 -6.42
CA ASP A 116 -21.29 -4.59 -5.33
C ASP A 116 -20.79 -5.16 -3.98
N SER A 117 -20.22 -6.38 -3.97
CA SER A 117 -19.72 -7.01 -2.76
C SER A 117 -18.29 -6.56 -2.47
N ILE A 118 -18.12 -5.73 -1.44
CA ILE A 118 -16.84 -5.43 -0.81
C ILE A 118 -16.94 -5.80 0.66
N ARG A 119 -16.00 -6.61 1.16
CA ARG A 119 -16.09 -7.22 2.49
C ARG A 119 -14.83 -7.12 3.33
N SER A 120 -13.70 -6.75 2.72
CA SER A 120 -12.48 -6.38 3.47
C SER A 120 -11.62 -5.43 2.65
N CYS A 121 -10.75 -4.66 3.32
CA CYS A 121 -9.84 -3.72 2.66
C CYS A 121 -8.50 -3.65 3.39
N ARG A 122 -7.43 -3.30 2.65
CA ARG A 122 -6.11 -3.00 3.23
C ARG A 122 -5.57 -1.70 2.65
N CYS A 123 -4.89 -0.94 3.49
CA CYS A 123 -4.00 0.12 3.09
C CYS A 123 -2.76 -0.50 2.41
N ILE A 124 -2.38 0.04 1.25
CA ILE A 124 -1.15 -0.35 0.58
C ILE A 124 -0.02 0.48 1.17
N LYS A 125 0.72 -0.14 2.09
CA LYS A 125 1.85 0.49 2.80
C LYS A 125 3.12 0.42 1.94
N ASN A 126 4.09 1.27 2.24
CA ASN A 126 5.42 1.27 1.62
C ASN A 126 5.43 1.54 0.11
N VAL A 127 4.49 2.35 -0.39
CA VAL A 127 4.54 2.91 -1.75
C VAL A 127 5.50 4.11 -1.83
N TYR A 128 6.02 4.55 -0.69
CA TYR A 128 6.98 5.65 -0.55
C TYR A 128 8.37 5.25 -1.06
N GLY A 129 8.64 5.60 -2.31
CA GLY A 129 9.96 5.45 -2.91
C GLY A 129 9.93 5.79 -4.39
N ASN A 130 11.05 6.27 -4.93
CA ASN A 130 11.16 6.63 -6.34
C ASN A 130 11.69 5.45 -7.19
N ALA A 131 11.50 4.21 -6.72
CA ALA A 131 12.05 3.04 -7.37
C ALA A 131 11.08 1.87 -7.32
N TRP A 132 10.76 1.35 -8.50
CA TRP A 132 9.95 0.17 -8.71
C TRP A 132 10.79 -0.84 -9.47
N ARG A 133 10.90 -2.05 -8.93
CA ARG A 133 11.69 -3.12 -9.55
C ARG A 133 11.00 -4.44 -9.37
N LEU A 134 10.64 -5.05 -10.48
CA LEU A 134 9.94 -6.33 -10.58
C LEU A 134 10.74 -7.27 -11.47
N ARG A 135 10.85 -8.54 -11.09
CA ARG A 135 11.36 -9.59 -11.96
C ARG A 135 10.28 -10.61 -12.23
N LEU A 136 10.05 -10.93 -13.50
CA LEU A 136 9.12 -11.97 -13.94
C LEU A 136 9.91 -13.14 -14.51
N TYR A 137 9.42 -14.36 -14.25
CA TYR A 137 10.08 -15.60 -14.65
C TYR A 137 9.12 -16.51 -15.39
N GLU A 138 9.65 -17.15 -16.43
CA GLU A 138 8.92 -18.09 -17.29
C GLU A 138 8.61 -19.42 -16.61
N ARG A 139 9.30 -19.78 -15.51
CA ARG A 139 9.06 -21.04 -14.79
C ARG A 139 8.85 -20.81 -13.29
N PRO A 140 8.27 -21.79 -12.57
CA PRO A 140 8.23 -21.78 -11.12
C PRO A 140 9.63 -21.68 -10.50
N ASP A 141 9.68 -21.31 -9.22
CA ASP A 141 10.92 -21.26 -8.42
C ASP A 141 12.04 -20.42 -9.06
N PHE A 142 11.65 -19.33 -9.74
CA PHE A 142 12.56 -18.37 -10.39
C PHE A 142 13.40 -18.97 -11.52
N GLY A 143 12.91 -20.05 -12.15
CA GLY A 143 13.55 -20.69 -13.28
C GLY A 143 13.18 -20.07 -14.65
N GLY A 144 13.88 -20.52 -15.70
CA GLY A 144 13.60 -20.13 -17.08
C GLY A 144 14.10 -18.74 -17.44
N GLN A 145 13.54 -18.15 -18.50
CA GLN A 145 13.85 -16.79 -18.88
C GLN A 145 13.38 -15.79 -17.81
N MET A 146 14.18 -14.75 -17.57
CA MET A 146 13.89 -13.68 -16.62
C MET A 146 13.86 -12.33 -17.32
N VAL A 147 12.87 -11.51 -16.98
CA VAL A 147 12.80 -10.10 -17.38
C VAL A 147 12.68 -9.21 -16.14
N GLU A 148 13.47 -8.13 -16.10
CA GLU A 148 13.38 -7.10 -15.06
C GLU A 148 12.60 -5.89 -15.60
N CYS A 149 11.67 -5.37 -14.81
CA CYS A 149 10.72 -4.32 -15.18
C CYS A 149 10.75 -3.21 -14.12
N THR A 150 10.78 -1.96 -14.59
CA THR A 150 10.78 -0.74 -13.76
C THR A 150 9.66 0.24 -14.12
N GLU A 151 8.92 -0.08 -15.18
CA GLU A 151 7.85 0.73 -15.73
C GLU A 151 6.57 -0.10 -15.91
N ASP A 152 5.48 0.58 -16.19
CA ASP A 152 4.19 -0.04 -16.46
C ASP A 152 4.22 -0.79 -17.79
N CYS A 153 3.52 -1.92 -17.87
CA CYS A 153 3.50 -2.77 -19.04
C CYS A 153 2.06 -3.08 -19.45
N PRO A 154 1.54 -2.45 -20.53
CA PRO A 154 0.17 -2.69 -20.98
C PRO A 154 -0.02 -4.03 -21.70
N SER A 155 1.06 -4.70 -22.15
CA SER A 155 1.00 -6.01 -22.79
C SER A 155 2.30 -6.80 -22.57
N VAL A 156 2.24 -7.78 -21.67
CA VAL A 156 3.37 -8.67 -21.34
C VAL A 156 3.79 -9.50 -22.55
N GLN A 157 2.82 -9.98 -23.33
CA GLN A 157 3.08 -10.76 -24.53
C GLN A 157 3.81 -9.94 -25.60
N GLU A 158 3.41 -8.68 -25.80
CA GLU A 158 4.06 -7.84 -26.82
C GLU A 158 5.46 -7.43 -26.38
N ALA A 159 5.62 -7.01 -25.11
CA ALA A 159 6.86 -6.50 -24.56
C ALA A 159 7.94 -7.58 -24.36
N PHE A 160 7.56 -8.75 -23.83
CA PHE A 160 8.53 -9.77 -23.38
C PHE A 160 8.41 -11.10 -24.12
N LYS A 161 7.40 -11.25 -25.00
CA LYS A 161 7.05 -12.52 -25.67
C LYS A 161 6.73 -13.67 -24.69
N PHE A 162 6.45 -13.33 -23.43
CA PHE A 162 5.95 -14.25 -22.43
C PHE A 162 4.46 -14.49 -22.66
N ARG A 163 4.06 -15.76 -22.76
CA ARG A 163 2.63 -16.14 -22.76
C ARG A 163 2.10 -16.33 -21.35
N GLU A 164 2.95 -16.79 -20.45
CA GLU A 164 2.63 -17.14 -19.08
C GLU A 164 3.78 -16.71 -18.17
N VAL A 165 3.43 -16.35 -16.94
CA VAL A 165 4.38 -15.98 -15.89
C VAL A 165 4.11 -16.85 -14.68
N PHE A 166 5.12 -17.60 -14.27
CA PHE A 166 4.96 -18.62 -13.25
C PHE A 166 5.49 -18.19 -11.89
N SER A 167 6.54 -17.37 -11.84
CA SER A 167 7.09 -16.84 -10.59
C SER A 167 7.55 -15.39 -10.77
N CYS A 168 7.62 -14.64 -9.67
CA CYS A 168 8.09 -13.26 -9.69
C CYS A 168 8.78 -12.86 -8.39
N VAL A 169 9.62 -11.84 -8.48
CA VAL A 169 10.25 -11.20 -7.32
C VAL A 169 9.97 -9.71 -7.38
N VAL A 170 9.24 -9.20 -6.39
CA VAL A 170 9.02 -7.76 -6.22
C VAL A 170 10.15 -7.24 -5.33
N LEU A 171 11.15 -6.63 -5.94
CA LEU A 171 12.33 -6.10 -5.24
C LEU A 171 12.01 -4.78 -4.55
N GLN A 172 11.28 -3.91 -5.25
CA GLN A 172 10.95 -2.55 -4.81
C GLN A 172 9.58 -2.12 -5.32
N GLY A 173 8.90 -1.30 -4.50
CA GLY A 173 7.55 -0.82 -4.75
C GLY A 173 6.49 -1.90 -4.56
N ALA A 174 5.28 -1.57 -5.01
CA ALA A 174 4.15 -2.49 -5.11
C ALA A 174 3.53 -2.38 -6.51
N TRP A 175 2.90 -3.45 -6.97
CA TRP A 175 2.40 -3.56 -8.34
C TRP A 175 1.00 -4.15 -8.35
N VAL A 176 0.26 -3.83 -9.42
CA VAL A 176 -0.99 -4.49 -9.76
C VAL A 176 -0.77 -5.34 -11.00
N PHE A 177 -1.05 -6.62 -10.89
CA PHE A 177 -1.06 -7.56 -12.02
C PHE A 177 -2.48 -7.71 -12.56
N TYR A 178 -2.58 -7.81 -13.88
CA TYR A 178 -3.84 -7.97 -14.59
C TYR A 178 -3.79 -9.24 -15.44
N GLU A 179 -4.87 -10.01 -15.38
CA GLU A 179 -5.03 -11.22 -16.18
C GLU A 179 -5.00 -10.93 -17.69
N LEU A 180 -5.55 -9.78 -18.12
CA LEU A 180 -5.64 -9.41 -19.53
C LEU A 180 -4.74 -8.21 -19.88
N PRO A 181 -4.36 -8.05 -21.17
CA PRO A 181 -3.70 -6.84 -21.65
C PRO A 181 -4.57 -5.58 -21.49
N GLY A 182 -3.90 -4.44 -21.37
CA GLY A 182 -4.52 -3.12 -21.25
C GLY A 182 -5.15 -2.85 -19.87
N TYR A 183 -4.59 -3.42 -18.81
CA TYR A 183 -5.03 -3.25 -17.41
C TYR A 183 -6.46 -3.71 -17.17
N ARG A 184 -6.82 -4.89 -17.69
CA ARG A 184 -8.17 -5.46 -17.63
C ARG A 184 -8.21 -6.85 -17.00
N GLY A 185 -9.41 -7.30 -16.66
CA GLY A 185 -9.65 -8.61 -16.08
C GLY A 185 -9.37 -8.63 -14.57
N ARG A 186 -9.05 -9.81 -14.04
CA ARG A 186 -8.77 -9.97 -12.60
C ARG A 186 -7.50 -9.23 -12.23
N GLN A 187 -7.54 -8.56 -11.08
CA GLN A 187 -6.40 -7.86 -10.50
C GLN A 187 -5.76 -8.70 -9.40
N TYR A 188 -4.45 -8.62 -9.28
CA TYR A 188 -3.69 -9.23 -8.20
C TYR A 188 -2.73 -8.19 -7.63
N PHE A 189 -2.92 -7.86 -6.35
CA PHE A 189 -2.01 -6.99 -5.62
C PHE A 189 -0.76 -7.78 -5.23
N VAL A 190 0.42 -7.27 -5.63
CA VAL A 190 1.72 -7.85 -5.26
C VAL A 190 2.60 -6.79 -4.60
N GLU A 191 2.94 -7.05 -3.34
CA GLU A 191 3.88 -6.25 -2.56
C GLU A 191 5.27 -6.88 -2.57
N ARG A 192 6.26 -6.17 -2.01
CA ARG A 192 7.65 -6.64 -1.91
C ARG A 192 7.71 -8.07 -1.36
N GLY A 193 8.34 -8.97 -2.11
CA GLY A 193 8.42 -10.38 -1.73
C GLY A 193 8.80 -11.30 -2.87
N ASP A 194 8.99 -12.56 -2.48
CA ASP A 194 9.39 -13.67 -3.34
C ASP A 194 8.17 -14.57 -3.59
N TYR A 195 7.71 -14.66 -4.84
CA TYR A 195 6.55 -15.44 -5.23
C TYR A 195 6.99 -16.57 -6.17
N ARG A 196 7.13 -17.78 -5.62
CA ARG A 196 7.70 -18.95 -6.32
C ARG A 196 6.74 -19.57 -7.33
N LYS A 197 5.44 -19.29 -7.20
CA LYS A 197 4.38 -19.77 -8.09
C LYS A 197 3.24 -18.76 -8.17
N TYR A 198 2.44 -18.80 -9.24
CA TYR A 198 1.34 -17.85 -9.45
C TYR A 198 0.25 -17.88 -8.36
N THR A 199 0.11 -19.00 -7.66
CA THR A 199 -0.82 -19.09 -6.51
C THR A 199 -0.36 -18.29 -5.30
N ASP A 200 0.92 -17.91 -5.20
CA ASP A 200 1.45 -17.12 -4.08
C ASP A 200 0.90 -15.68 -4.11
N TRP A 201 0.66 -15.11 -5.31
CA TRP A 201 -0.07 -13.83 -5.47
C TRP A 201 -1.58 -14.01 -5.63
N LYS A 202 -2.11 -15.18 -5.25
CA LYS A 202 -3.54 -15.53 -5.27
C LYS A 202 -4.14 -15.58 -6.69
N ALA A 203 -3.34 -15.75 -7.73
CA ALA A 203 -3.88 -15.98 -9.08
C ALA A 203 -4.42 -17.40 -9.26
N VAL A 204 -5.40 -17.52 -10.14
CA VAL A 204 -6.02 -18.80 -10.52
C VAL A 204 -5.29 -19.51 -11.67
N SER A 205 -4.45 -18.79 -12.41
CA SER A 205 -3.64 -19.29 -13.52
C SER A 205 -2.34 -18.50 -13.62
N SER A 206 -1.41 -18.97 -14.46
CA SER A 206 -0.16 -18.29 -14.82
C SER A 206 -0.35 -17.15 -15.83
N ALA A 207 -1.59 -16.83 -16.20
CA ALA A 207 -1.89 -15.76 -17.15
C ALA A 207 -1.59 -14.39 -16.53
N LEU A 208 -0.67 -13.66 -17.14
CA LEU A 208 -0.35 -12.27 -16.82
C LEU A 208 -0.34 -11.47 -18.12
N GLY A 209 -1.38 -10.67 -18.33
CA GLY A 209 -1.56 -9.90 -19.56
C GLY A 209 -0.95 -8.50 -19.48
N SER A 210 -1.03 -7.85 -18.33
CA SER A 210 -0.44 -6.52 -18.09
C SER A 210 -0.16 -6.29 -16.62
N PHE A 211 0.62 -5.25 -16.30
CA PHE A 211 0.87 -4.82 -14.93
C PHE A 211 1.24 -3.35 -14.87
N HIS A 212 1.00 -2.70 -13.74
CA HIS A 212 1.49 -1.34 -13.49
C HIS A 212 1.93 -1.16 -12.05
N ARG A 213 2.70 -0.10 -11.83
CA ARG A 213 3.22 0.34 -10.53
C ARG A 213 2.12 1.02 -9.76
N ILE A 214 1.99 0.67 -8.48
CA ILE A 214 1.18 1.44 -7.55
C ILE A 214 2.05 2.63 -7.15
N THR A 215 1.55 3.83 -7.40
CA THR A 215 2.19 5.10 -7.03
C THR A 215 1.20 5.91 -6.21
N GLU A 216 1.66 6.58 -5.14
CA GLU A 216 0.92 7.71 -4.61
C GLU A 216 1.22 8.93 -5.49
N PHE A 217 0.17 9.62 -5.93
CA PHE A 217 0.27 10.86 -6.68
C PHE A 217 0.25 12.06 -5.73
#